data_AF-A0A932MWY4-F1
#
_entry.id   AF-A0A932MWY4-F1
#
_cell.length_a   1.000
_cell.length_b   1.000
_cell.length_c   1.000
_cell.angle_alpha   90.00
_cell.angle_beta   90.00
_cell.angle_gamma   90.00
#
_symmetry.space_group_name_H-M   'P 1'
#
loop_
_entity.id
_entity.type
_entity.pdbx_description
1 polymer ?
#
loop_
_entity_poly.entity_id
_entity_poly.type
_entity_poly.pdbx_seq_one_letter_code
_entity_poly.pdbx_strand_id
1 'polypeptide(L)' 'MAKISLPTPLRPYADKQPQVDVQGRTVDELLANLTQRFPDLKRHLFADDGKLRSFVNVYV' A
#
# COMPACT_ATOMS: atom_id res chain seq x y z
N MET A 1 2.84 4.38 -14.09
CA MET A 1 3.40 3.23 -13.36
C MET A 1 4.21 3.78 -12.22
N ALA A 2 3.92 3.39 -10.98
CA ALA A 2 4.68 3.79 -9.81
C ALA A 2 5.12 2.53 -9.06
N LYS A 3 6.35 2.56 -8.54
CA LYS A 3 6.87 1.52 -7.67
C LYS A 3 6.64 1.89 -6.22
N ILE A 4 5.88 1.07 -5.52
CA ILE A 4 5.66 1.21 -4.08
C ILE A 4 6.68 0.33 -3.37
N SER A 5 7.56 0.95 -2.58
CA SER A 5 8.52 0.21 -1.75
C SER A 5 7.89 -0.10 -0.40
N LEU A 6 7.84 -1.38 -0.04
CA LEU A 6 7.25 -1.85 1.20
C LEU A 6 8.34 -2.12 2.25
N PRO A 7 8.16 -1.61 3.48
CA PRO A 7 9.04 -1.95 4.59
C PRO A 7 8.92 -3.44 4.92
N THR A 8 9.98 -4.03 5.47
CA THR A 8 10.07 -5.44 5.86
C THR A 8 8.83 -6.00 6.57
N PRO A 9 8.21 -5.32 7.56
CA PRO A 9 6.98 -5.81 8.21
C PRO A 9 5.77 -5.90 7.28
N LEU A 10 5.73 -5.13 6.19
CA LEU A 10 4.61 -5.11 5.26
C LEU A 10 4.76 -6.08 4.07
N ARG A 11 5.99 -6.53 3.78
CA ARG A 11 6.28 -7.51 2.73
C ARG A 11 5.42 -8.79 2.80
N PRO A 12 5.20 -9.46 3.95
CA PRO A 12 4.39 -10.68 3.98
C PRO A 12 2.95 -10.47 3.48
N TYR A 13 2.43 -9.24 3.53
CA TYR A 13 1.10 -8.90 3.03
C TYR A 13 1.08 -8.50 1.55
N ALA A 14 2.24 -8.40 0.90
CA ALA A 14 2.41 -8.10 -0.53
C ALA A 14 3.24 -9.20 -1.21
N ASP A 15 2.88 -10.47 -1.02
CA ASP A 15 3.55 -11.62 -1.64
C ASP A 15 5.06 -11.73 -1.31
N LYS A 16 5.48 -11.21 -0.14
CA LYS A 16 6.89 -11.10 0.27
C LYS A 16 7.72 -10.22 -0.65
N GLN A 17 7.09 -9.40 -1.49
CA GLN A 17 7.79 -8.53 -2.43
C GLN A 17 8.24 -7.23 -1.74
N PRO A 18 9.50 -6.82 -1.89
CA PRO A 18 10.00 -5.56 -1.35
C PRO A 18 9.48 -4.34 -2.13
N GLN A 19 9.10 -4.53 -3.40
CA GLN A 19 8.56 -3.50 -4.28
C GLN A 19 7.40 -4.09 -5.07
N VAL A 20 6.36 -3.29 -5.25
CA VAL A 20 5.20 -3.65 -6.08
C VAL A 20 4.96 -2.54 -7.09
N ASP A 21 4.86 -2.94 -8.34
CA ASP A 21 4.48 -2.07 -9.43
C ASP A 21 2.96 -1.92 -9.45
N VAL A 22 2.51 -0.68 -9.30
CA VAL A 22 1.10 -0.31 -9.29
C VAL A 22 0.85 0.80 -10.31
N GLN A 23 -0.31 0.76 -10.95
CA GLN A 23 -0.74 1.79 -11.89
C GLN A 23 -1.70 2.75 -11.20
N GLY A 24 -1.46 4.04 -11.39
CA GLY A 24 -2.24 5.13 -10.80
C GLY A 24 -1.56 6.46 -11.11
N ARG A 25 -2.34 7.55 -11.14
CA ARG A 25 -1.85 8.92 -11.30
C ARG A 25 -1.76 9.65 -9.97
N THR A 26 -2.54 9.22 -8.99
CA THR A 26 -2.57 9.79 -7.64
C THR A 26 -2.19 8.75 -6.59
N VAL A 27 -1.75 9.23 -5.42
CA VAL A 27 -1.47 8.38 -4.25
C VAL A 27 -2.70 7.56 -3.87
N ASP A 28 -3.90 8.15 -3.95
CA ASP A 28 -5.16 7.47 -3.65
C ASP A 28 -5.43 6.31 -4.63
N GLU A 29 -5.29 6.53 -5.94
CA GLU A 29 -5.44 5.47 -6.95
C GLU A 29 -4.41 4.36 -6.79
N LEU A 30 -3.17 4.70 -6.45
CA LEU A 30 -2.11 3.73 -6.21
C LEU A 30 -2.41 2.86 -4.98
N LEU A 31 -2.84 3.48 -3.88
CA LEU A 31 -3.27 2.76 -2.67
C LEU A 31 -4.53 1.91 -2.92
N ALA A 32 -5.50 2.43 -3.67
CA ALA A 32 -6.71 1.69 -4.04
C ALA A 32 -6.38 0.44 -4.88
N ASN A 33 -5.53 0.59 -5.91
CA ASN A 33 -5.07 -0.55 -6.72
C ASN A 33 -4.23 -1.53 -5.90
N LEU A 34 -3.33 -1.03 -5.04
CA LEU A 34 -2.53 -1.88 -4.15
C LEU A 34 -3.43 -2.69 -3.22
N THR A 35 -4.43 -2.06 -2.62
CA THR A 35 -5.35 -2.72 -1.68
C THR A 35 -6.39 -3.60 -2.36
N GLN A 36 -6.68 -3.40 -3.64
CA GLN A 36 -7.44 -4.36 -4.46
C GLN A 36 -6.65 -5.64 -4.73
N ARG A 37 -5.35 -5.53 -5.02
CA ARG A 37 -4.48 -6.71 -5.22
C ARG A 37 -4.14 -7.41 -3.92
N PHE A 38 -3.96 -6.63 -2.85
CA PHE A 38 -3.54 -7.10 -1.53
C PHE A 38 -4.51 -6.61 -0.44
N PRO A 39 -5.64 -7.31 -0.24
CA PRO A 39 -6.65 -6.90 0.74
C PRO A 39 -6.13 -6.94 2.19
N ASP A 40 -5.17 -7.82 2.49
CA ASP A 40 -4.51 -7.85 3.81
C ASP A 40 -3.75 -6.57 4.11
N LEU A 41 -2.99 -6.04 3.14
CA LEU A 41 -2.29 -4.75 3.26
C LEU A 41 -3.27 -3.62 3.60
N LYS A 42 -4.49 -3.65 3.07
CA LYS A 42 -5.52 -2.64 3.36
C LYS A 42 -5.79 -2.53 4.85
N ARG A 43 -5.90 -3.65 5.56
CA ARG A 43 -6.19 -3.68 7.01
C ARG A 43 -5.04 -3.12 7.84
N HIS A 44 -3.82 -3.22 7.32
CA HIS A 44 -2.60 -2.72 7.95
C HIS A 44 -2.30 -1.25 7.62
N LEU A 45 -2.66 -0.78 6.42
CA LEU A 45 -2.42 0.58 5.94
C LEU A 45 -3.55 1.55 6.32
N PHE A 46 -4.79 1.09 6.24
CA PHE A 46 -5.98 1.88 6.55
C PHE A 46 -6.49 1.56 7.96
N ALA A 47 -7.03 2.59 8.62
CA ALA A 47 -7.82 2.46 9.83
C ALA A 47 -9.25 2.03 9.49
N ASP A 48 -10.01 1.65 10.51
CA ASP A 48 -11.44 1.27 10.37
C ASP A 48 -12.29 2.42 9.80
N ASP A 49 -11.87 3.66 10.07
CA ASP A 49 -12.47 4.91 9.56
C ASP A 49 -12.17 5.17 8.07
N GLY A 50 -11.45 4.28 7.38
CA GLY A 50 -11.07 4.44 5.97
C GLY A 50 -9.92 5.44 5.73
N LYS A 51 -9.31 5.99 6.79
CA LYS A 51 -8.14 6.88 6.71
C LYS A 51 -6.83 6.10 6.75
N LEU A 52 -5.79 6.63 6.10
CA LEU A 52 -4.44 6.10 6.23
C LEU A 52 -3.97 6.22 7.69
N ARG A 53 -3.40 5.15 8.23
CA ARG A 53 -2.91 5.17 9.62
C ARG A 53 -1.73 6.12 9.75
N SER A 54 -1.65 6.85 10.87
CA SER A 54 -0.63 7.90 11.09
C SER A 54 0.82 7.40 11.07
N PHE A 55 1.04 6.09 11.17
CA PHE A 55 2.38 5.49 11.05
C PHE A 55 2.78 5.14 9.61
N VAL A 56 1.89 5.38 8.63
CA VAL A 56 2.19 5.21 7.21
C VAL A 56 2.67 6.55 6.66
N ASN A 57 3.96 6.64 6.36
CA ASN A 57 4.52 7.77 5.64
C ASN A 57 4.57 7.44 4.15
N VAL A 58 3.95 8.28 3.32
CA VAL A 58 3.98 8.16 1.87
C VAL A 58 4.95 9.22 1.34
N TYR A 59 5.90 8.77 0.53
CA TYR A 59 6.87 9.61 -0.18
C TYR A 59 6.59 9.47 -1.67
N VAL A 60 6.53 10.58 -2.40
CA VAL A 60 6.28 10.65 -3.85
C VAL A 60 7.52 11.19 -4.55
#